data_AF-A0A1B8DZN0-F1
#
_entry.id   AF-A0A1B8DZN0-F1
#
_cell.length_a   1.000
_cell.length_b   1.000
_cell.length_c   1.000
_cell.angle_alpha   90.00
_cell.angle_beta   90.00
_cell.angle_gamma   90.00
#
_symmetry.space_group_name_H-M   'P 1'
#
loop_
_entity.id
_entity.type
_entity.pdbx_description
1 polymer ?
#
loop_
_entity_poly.entity_id
_entity_poly.type
_entity_poly.pdbx_seq_one_letter_code
_entity_poly.pdbx_strand_id
1 'polypeptide(L)'
;MSASSWEWTGKSEESLERIKANVEKVLGQTSERIIRPHDDEEPSSEVQHGLYIVRGDNVTVVGLVDEELDESINWNEVRGAVIGGVKHSA
;
A
#
# COMPACT_ATOMS: atom_id res chain seq x y z
N MET A 1 -31.34 -11.93 11.13
CA MET A 1 -31.57 -11.74 9.69
C MET A 1 -30.31 -11.10 9.14
N SER A 2 -29.58 -11.84 8.32
CA SER A 2 -28.29 -11.49 7.72
C SER A 2 -28.51 -10.77 6.40
N ALA A 3 -27.76 -9.70 6.17
CA ALA A 3 -27.46 -9.04 4.90
C ALA A 3 -26.51 -7.88 5.24
N SER A 4 -25.30 -7.70 4.70
CA SER A 4 -24.72 -8.28 3.49
C SER A 4 -23.20 -8.32 3.66
N SER A 5 -22.62 -9.47 3.30
CA SER A 5 -21.20 -9.64 3.01
C SER A 5 -20.83 -8.71 1.86
N TRP A 6 -19.79 -7.88 2.03
CA TRP A 6 -19.15 -7.20 0.91
C TRP A 6 -17.99 -8.08 0.46
N GLU A 7 -18.28 -8.96 -0.50
CA GLU A 7 -17.30 -9.80 -1.17
C GLU A 7 -16.75 -9.03 -2.37
N TRP A 8 -15.48 -8.64 -2.32
CA TRP A 8 -14.81 -7.92 -3.41
C TRP A 8 -14.37 -8.94 -4.46
N THR A 9 -15.19 -9.14 -5.49
CA THR A 9 -14.86 -9.99 -6.65
C THR A 9 -14.90 -9.18 -7.94
N GLY A 10 -13.78 -9.15 -8.68
CA GLY A 10 -13.62 -8.51 -9.99
C GLY A 10 -12.34 -7.66 -10.02
N LYS A 11 -11.21 -8.06 -10.62
CA LYS A 11 -10.95 -8.56 -11.99
C LYS A 11 -11.56 -7.67 -13.09
N SER A 12 -11.02 -6.47 -13.29
CA SER A 12 -10.88 -5.86 -14.63
C SER A 12 -9.86 -4.71 -14.63
N GLU A 13 -9.06 -4.63 -15.71
CA GLU A 13 -8.10 -3.53 -15.98
C GLU A 13 -8.75 -2.14 -15.97
N GLU A 14 -10.07 -2.07 -16.12
CA GLU A 14 -10.86 -0.83 -16.12
C GLU A 14 -10.94 -0.15 -14.74
N SER A 15 -10.65 -0.88 -13.65
CA SER A 15 -10.60 -0.32 -12.30
C SER A 15 -9.37 0.56 -12.05
N LEU A 16 -8.34 0.47 -12.91
CA LEU A 16 -7.12 1.27 -12.84
C LEU A 16 -7.35 2.74 -13.22
N GLU A 17 -8.24 3.01 -14.17
CA GLU A 17 -8.57 4.39 -14.61
C GLU A 17 -9.25 5.23 -13.50
N ARG A 18 -9.82 4.58 -12.47
CA ARG A 18 -10.52 5.25 -11.37
C ARG A 18 -9.63 5.58 -10.17
N ILE A 19 -8.36 5.19 -10.17
CA ILE A 19 -7.40 5.68 -9.17
C ILE A 19 -6.88 7.06 -9.62
N LYS A 20 -7.80 8.03 -9.67
CA LYS A 20 -7.40 9.44 -9.77
C LYS A 20 -6.66 9.80 -8.48
N ALA A 21 -5.48 10.39 -8.61
CA ALA A 21 -4.65 10.85 -7.48
C ALA A 21 -5.38 11.80 -6.51
N ASN A 22 -6.48 12.42 -6.95
CA ASN A 22 -7.23 13.40 -6.15
C ASN A 22 -8.46 12.82 -5.42
N VAL A 23 -8.49 11.52 -5.12
CA VAL A 23 -9.62 10.88 -4.39
C VAL A 23 -9.12 10.32 -3.05
N GLU A 24 -9.86 10.62 -1.99
CA GLU A 24 -9.64 10.05 -0.65
C GLU A 24 -9.72 8.52 -0.71
N LYS A 25 -8.73 7.85 -0.13
CA LYS A 25 -8.63 6.39 -0.12
C LYS A 25 -9.00 5.88 1.25
N VAL A 26 -10.04 5.07 1.29
CA VAL A 26 -10.39 4.24 2.44
C VAL A 26 -9.82 2.85 2.18
N LEU A 27 -8.84 2.45 2.98
CA LEU A 27 -8.14 1.17 2.86
C LEU A 27 -8.51 0.30 4.06
N GLY A 28 -8.97 -0.92 3.81
CA GLY A 28 -9.19 -1.92 4.85
C GLY A 28 -8.03 -2.91 4.87
N GLN A 29 -7.69 -3.43 6.05
CA GLN A 29 -6.66 -4.47 6.24
C GLN A 29 -5.32 -4.08 5.60
N THR A 30 -4.83 -2.90 5.94
CA THR A 30 -3.62 -2.32 5.34
C THR A 30 -2.38 -2.71 6.13
N SER A 31 -1.30 -3.09 5.46
CA SER A 31 0.02 -3.18 6.08
C SER A 31 0.88 -1.98 5.70
N GLU A 32 1.52 -1.37 6.68
CA GLU A 32 2.56 -0.37 6.47
C GLU A 32 3.92 -1.06 6.56
N ARG A 33 4.79 -0.81 5.56
CA ARG A 33 6.12 -1.40 5.50
C ARG A 33 7.19 -0.33 5.54
N ILE A 34 8.17 -0.52 6.43
CA ILE A 34 9.36 0.32 6.56
C ILE A 34 10.54 -0.51 6.07
N ILE A 35 10.96 -0.26 4.83
CA ILE A 35 12.10 -0.94 4.23
C ILE A 35 13.38 -0.18 4.57
N ARG A 36 14.31 -0.86 5.24
CA ARG A 36 15.58 -0.28 5.69
C ARG A 36 16.69 -0.42 4.62
N PRO A 37 17.68 0.49 4.63
CA PRO A 37 18.91 0.35 3.86
C PRO A 37 19.71 -0.91 4.17
N HIS A 38 20.65 -1.26 3.30
CA HIS A 38 21.51 -2.45 3.48
C HIS A 38 22.55 -2.30 4.59
N ASP A 39 22.93 -1.06 4.89
CA ASP A 39 23.89 -0.68 5.94
C ASP A 39 23.23 -0.48 7.32
N ASP A 40 21.90 -0.61 7.39
CA ASP A 40 21.15 -0.58 8.66
C ASP A 40 21.11 -1.99 9.28
N GLU A 41 21.57 -2.09 10.53
CA GLU A 41 21.56 -3.35 11.29
C GLU A 41 20.14 -3.76 11.70
N GLU A 42 19.19 -2.81 11.79
CA GLU A 42 17.80 -3.12 12.14
C GLU A 42 17.10 -3.82 10.98
N PRO A 43 16.30 -4.89 11.22
CA PRO A 43 15.47 -5.49 10.18
C PRO A 43 14.42 -4.50 9.67
N SER A 44 13.96 -4.74 8.44
CA SER A 44 12.78 -4.04 7.94
C SER A 44 11.56 -4.47 8.76
N SER A 45 10.51 -3.66 8.75
CA SER A 45 9.35 -3.91 9.60
C SER A 45 8.04 -3.75 8.86
N GLU A 46 7.04 -4.48 9.33
CA GLU A 46 5.66 -4.42 8.87
C GLU A 46 4.73 -4.18 10.06
N VAL A 47 3.82 -3.22 9.91
CA VAL A 47 2.80 -2.89 10.90
C VAL A 47 1.43 -3.05 10.28
N GLN A 48 0.60 -3.92 10.87
CA GLN A 48 -0.78 -4.11 10.42
C GLN A 48 -1.68 -3.01 10.98
N HIS A 49 -2.41 -2.38 10.07
CA HIS A 49 -3.46 -1.41 10.34
C HIS A 49 -4.82 -2.00 9.96
N GLY A 50 -5.86 -1.62 10.71
CA GLY A 50 -7.23 -2.01 10.43
C GLY A 50 -7.83 -1.19 9.28
N LEU A 51 -8.68 -0.24 9.64
CA LEU A 51 -9.21 0.75 8.70
C LEU A 51 -8.26 1.96 8.67
N TYR A 52 -7.77 2.33 7.48
CA TYR A 52 -6.84 3.43 7.28
C TYR A 52 -7.37 4.39 6.20
N ILE A 53 -7.40 5.69 6.49
CA ILE A 53 -7.89 6.71 5.57
C ILE A 53 -6.71 7.59 5.15
N VAL A 54 -6.45 7.66 3.84
CA VAL A 54 -5.39 8.47 3.26
C VAL A 54 -5.99 9.57 2.40
N ARG A 55 -5.61 10.81 2.69
CA ARG A 55 -5.97 11.96 1.87
C ARG A 55 -5.25 11.88 0.52
N GLY A 56 -5.99 12.01 -0.59
CA GLY A 56 -5.48 11.82 -1.95
C GLY A 56 -4.22 12.65 -2.26
N ASP A 57 -4.16 13.89 -1.77
CA ASP A 57 -3.05 14.81 -2.00
C ASP A 57 -1.69 14.30 -1.47
N ASN A 58 -1.69 13.35 -0.53
CA ASN A 58 -0.49 12.74 0.03
C ASN A 58 -0.07 11.45 -0.70
N VAL A 59 -0.86 10.99 -1.68
CA VAL A 59 -0.59 9.75 -2.42
C VAL A 59 0.28 10.08 -3.63
N THR A 60 1.48 9.48 -3.68
CA THR A 60 2.40 9.68 -4.81
C THR A 60 2.21 8.64 -5.91
N VAL A 61 2.09 7.35 -5.53
CA VAL A 61 1.93 6.22 -6.46
C VAL A 61 0.94 5.23 -5.86
N VAL A 62 0.16 4.58 -6.74
CA VAL A 62 -0.62 3.38 -6.40
C VAL A 62 -0.30 2.32 -7.44
N GLY A 63 0.17 1.16 -6.97
CA GLY A 63 0.44 0.00 -7.80
C GLY A 63 -0.45 -1.17 -7.38
N LEU A 64 -0.84 -2.00 -8.34
CA LEU A 64 -1.42 -3.30 -8.02
C LEU A 64 -0.32 -4.26 -7.60
N VAL A 65 -0.64 -5.09 -6.63
CA VAL A 65 0.25 -6.11 -6.08
C VAL A 65 -0.39 -7.47 -6.32
N ASP A 66 0.43 -8.48 -6.58
CA ASP A 66 0.02 -9.88 -6.59
C ASP A 66 0.05 -10.42 -5.15
N GLU A 67 -1.11 -10.77 -4.60
CA GLU A 67 -1.26 -11.15 -3.19
C GLU A 67 -0.49 -12.43 -2.84
N GLU A 68 -0.48 -13.44 -3.73
CA GLU A 68 0.20 -14.71 -3.47
C GLU A 68 1.73 -14.49 -3.43
N LEU A 69 2.25 -13.69 -4.36
CA LEU A 69 3.66 -13.32 -4.35
C LEU A 69 4.02 -12.47 -3.12
N ASP A 70 3.18 -11.50 -2.77
CA ASP A 70 3.41 -10.60 -1.63
C ASP A 70 3.49 -11.35 -0.29
N GLU A 71 2.61 -12.34 -0.09
CA GLU A 71 2.59 -13.22 1.08
C GLU A 71 3.81 -14.16 1.15
N SER A 72 4.40 -14.51 0.00
CA SER A 72 5.57 -15.39 -0.06
C SER A 72 6.89 -14.71 0.34
N ILE A 73 6.91 -13.37 0.42
CA ILE A 73 8.11 -12.57 0.68
C ILE A 73 8.30 -12.35 2.20
N ASN A 74 9.51 -12.63 2.71
CA ASN A 74 9.89 -12.22 4.05
C ASN A 74 10.28 -10.74 4.10
N TRP A 75 9.30 -9.86 4.31
CA TRP A 75 9.48 -8.41 4.31
C TRP A 75 10.47 -7.88 5.36
N ASN A 76 10.75 -8.64 6.44
CA ASN A 76 11.74 -8.24 7.46
C ASN A 76 13.19 -8.29 6.93
N GLU A 77 13.45 -9.12 5.91
CA GLU A 77 14.77 -9.30 5.30
C GLU A 77 14.95 -8.44 4.05
N VAL A 78 13.88 -7.85 3.52
CA VAL A 78 13.93 -7.00 2.34
C VAL A 78 14.69 -5.71 2.65
N ARG A 79 15.66 -5.36 1.81
CA ARG A 79 16.47 -4.14 1.91
C ARG A 79 16.30 -3.26 0.68
N GLY A 80 16.32 -1.94 0.87
CA GLY A 80 16.05 -0.99 -0.20
C GLY A 80 16.60 0.41 0.06
N ALA A 81 16.72 1.21 -0.99
CA ALA A 81 17.12 2.61 -0.85
C ALA A 81 15.96 3.44 -0.27
N VAL A 82 16.30 4.50 0.47
CA VAL A 82 15.32 5.43 1.02
C VAL A 82 14.56 6.11 -0.13
N ILE A 83 13.23 6.12 -0.03
CA ILE A 83 12.38 6.84 -0.99
C ILE A 83 12.53 8.34 -0.73
N GLY A 84 12.90 9.09 -1.76
CA GLY A 84 13.03 10.55 -1.67
C GLY A 84 11.70 11.24 -1.38
N GLY A 85 11.76 12.43 -0.78
CA GLY A 85 10.58 13.25 -0.53
C GLY A 85 9.97 13.83 -1.81
N VAL A 86 8.70 14.21 -1.74
CA VAL A 86 8.02 14.95 -2.81
C VAL A 86 8.20 16.45 -2.59
N LYS A 87 8.57 17.19 -3.64
CA LYS A 87 8.65 18.65 -3.64
C LYS A 87 7.70 19.22 -4.68
N HIS A 88 6.87 20.18 -4.27
CA HIS A 88 6.08 20.97 -5.21
C HIS A 88 7.00 21.98 -5.93
N SER A 89 6.91 22.08 -7.25
CA SER A 89 7.51 23.18 -8.00
C SER A 89 6.66 24.43 -7.76
N ALA A 90 7.23 25.41 -7.07
CA ALA A 90 6.65 26.75 -6.93
C ALA A 90 6.79 27.55 -8.23
#